data_AF-A0AAD6CTW1-F1
#
_entry.id   AF-A0AAD6CTW1-F1
#
_cell.length_a   1.000
_cell.length_b   1.000
_cell.length_c   1.000
_cell.angle_alpha   90.00
_cell.angle_beta   90.00
_cell.angle_gamma   90.00
#
_symmetry.space_group_name_H-M   'P 1'
#
loop_
_entity.id
_entity.type
_entity.pdbx_description
1 polymer ?
#
loop_
_entity_poly.entity_id
_entity_poly.type
_entity_poly.pdbx_seq_one_letter_code
_entity_poly.pdbx_strand_id
1 'polypeptide(L)'
;MRNHMAAGWFYSPNQITRYLATRVSSLKPPKNELRNPYAILRELTTHQWLMFAAGFLGWTWDSFDFFTVSMTITEISETFGVSYSDVSWGMTVTLMLRSVGAIIFGILADRYGRKWPMIFNLTLFIILELCSGFCNTLPQFLGVRSLYGIAMGGLFGPAAATALEDLPYEARGLLSGLFEMGYATGYLLAAAFYRALVPTTSHGWRSLFWFGAGPPVLIILFRWWLPETNHFQVMKAEREARANAVDGHTSAMGFRIFIRDAGRALRDNWVLFVYLVVLMTGFNSCSHGSQDFYPTFLKDQVGMNATDTTVITVVGQIGALIGGCTMGYISTFFGRRLTMMVSCIFGGALIPAYILVRTDSLIASAFFEQFFVGGVWGPMPIHLLELSPIALRSLMVGLTYQLGNLGSSASATIQSIIGERFPLPAGSDGVKRFDYGKVIAIFMGAVWAFMMFFLFWGPEMSQEERDEEAEASLRLEQLRAEGVSLAEIGRQQFQGHKDGEKVEIAHIENDV
;
A
#
# COMPACT_ATOMS: atom_id res chain seq x y z
N MET A 1 -25.88 -1.07 -13.72
CA MET A 1 -26.54 -1.61 -12.53
C MET A 1 -25.67 -1.29 -11.33
N ARG A 2 -26.17 -0.43 -10.43
CA ARG A 2 -25.54 -0.08 -9.15
C ARG A 2 -25.15 -1.33 -8.36
N ASN A 3 -23.85 -1.55 -8.19
CA ASN A 3 -23.34 -2.43 -7.14
C ASN A 3 -23.45 -1.63 -5.85
N HIS A 4 -24.60 -1.63 -5.16
CA HIS A 4 -24.77 -0.88 -3.92
C HIS A 4 -23.62 -1.15 -2.93
N MET A 5 -22.55 -0.35 -2.97
CA MET A 5 -21.51 -0.25 -1.94
C MET A 5 -22.02 0.54 -0.73
N ALA A 6 -23.15 1.24 -0.88
CA ALA A 6 -23.85 1.96 0.18
C ALA A 6 -24.74 1.06 1.07
N ALA A 7 -25.12 -0.13 0.60
CA ALA A 7 -25.84 -1.12 1.40
C ALA A 7 -24.88 -2.28 1.64
N GLY A 8 -24.40 -2.42 2.87
CA GLY A 8 -23.44 -3.43 3.31
C GLY A 8 -23.54 -4.81 2.63
N TRP A 9 -22.39 -5.46 2.51
CA TRP A 9 -22.23 -6.73 1.81
C TRP A 9 -23.13 -7.85 2.39
N PHE A 10 -23.93 -8.45 1.52
CA PHE A 10 -24.73 -9.69 1.72
C PHE A 10 -25.71 -9.71 2.91
N TYR A 11 -26.83 -8.98 2.79
CA TYR A 11 -27.96 -9.12 3.74
C TYR A 11 -29.02 -10.14 3.29
N SER A 12 -28.91 -10.71 2.08
CA SER A 12 -29.87 -11.70 1.58
C SER A 12 -29.24 -12.77 0.66
N PRO A 13 -29.78 -14.00 0.66
CA PRO A 13 -29.36 -15.06 -0.27
C PRO A 13 -29.46 -14.65 -1.75
N ASN A 14 -30.46 -13.84 -2.13
CA ASN A 14 -30.64 -13.36 -3.50
C ASN A 14 -29.52 -12.41 -3.94
N GLN A 15 -29.01 -11.57 -3.04
CA GLN A 15 -27.84 -10.72 -3.33
C GLN A 15 -26.58 -11.56 -3.53
N ILE A 16 -26.39 -12.65 -2.76
CA ILE A 16 -25.27 -13.58 -2.93
C ILE A 16 -25.35 -14.25 -4.30
N THR A 17 -26.49 -14.83 -4.67
CA THR A 17 -26.66 -15.50 -5.96
C THR A 17 -26.45 -14.54 -7.13
N ARG A 18 -26.96 -13.30 -7.03
CA ARG A 18 -26.75 -12.26 -8.05
C ARG A 18 -25.30 -11.81 -8.13
N TYR A 19 -24.62 -11.66 -6.98
CA TYR A 19 -23.20 -11.33 -6.93
C TYR A 19 -22.35 -12.41 -7.59
N LEU A 20 -22.59 -13.69 -7.28
CA LEU A 20 -21.88 -14.82 -7.87
C LEU A 20 -22.14 -14.92 -9.39
N ALA A 21 -23.38 -14.72 -9.83
CA ALA A 21 -23.74 -14.77 -11.26
C ALA A 21 -23.08 -13.66 -12.09
N THR A 22 -22.77 -12.50 -11.48
CA THR A 22 -22.24 -11.32 -12.19
C THR A 22 -20.70 -11.22 -12.18
N ARG A 23 -20.00 -12.21 -11.60
CA ARG A 23 -18.53 -12.21 -11.50
C ARG A 23 -17.83 -12.25 -12.85
N VAL A 24 -18.25 -13.14 -13.73
CA VAL A 24 -17.68 -13.25 -15.08
C VAL A 24 -18.04 -12.02 -15.92
N SER A 25 -19.28 -11.52 -15.81
CA SER A 25 -19.72 -10.34 -16.55
C SER A 25 -19.08 -9.04 -16.08
N SER A 26 -18.66 -8.95 -14.81
CA SER A 26 -17.96 -7.78 -14.26
C SER A 26 -16.48 -7.72 -14.64
N LEU A 27 -15.91 -8.78 -15.24
CA LEU A 27 -14.57 -8.74 -15.84
C LEU A 27 -14.54 -8.05 -17.21
N LYS A 28 -15.68 -7.59 -17.72
CA LYS A 28 -15.71 -6.84 -18.98
C LYS A 28 -14.90 -5.55 -18.82
N PRO A 29 -13.87 -5.31 -19.66
CA PRO A 29 -13.07 -4.11 -19.60
C PRO A 29 -13.94 -2.84 -19.64
N PRO A 30 -13.61 -1.80 -18.86
CA PRO A 30 -14.19 -0.48 -19.05
C PRO A 30 -14.00 -0.05 -20.51
N LYS A 31 -15.02 0.53 -21.13
CA LYS A 31 -14.94 1.06 -22.51
C LYS A 31 -14.19 2.40 -22.56
N ASN A 32 -13.20 2.59 -21.71
CA ASN A 32 -12.43 3.83 -21.66
C ASN A 32 -11.51 3.87 -22.89
N GLU A 33 -11.46 5.02 -23.57
CA GLU A 33 -10.55 5.20 -24.69
C GLU A 33 -9.10 5.17 -24.21
N LEU A 34 -8.23 4.53 -24.99
CA LEU A 34 -6.80 4.47 -24.70
C LEU A 34 -6.18 5.86 -24.92
N ARG A 35 -6.06 6.64 -23.85
CA ARG A 35 -5.41 7.95 -23.89
C ARG A 35 -3.91 7.83 -23.64
N ASN A 36 -3.11 8.58 -24.39
CA ASN A 36 -1.65 8.59 -24.26
C ASN A 36 -1.24 8.98 -22.82
N PRO A 37 -0.42 8.18 -22.12
CA PRO A 37 -0.02 8.46 -20.75
C PRO A 37 0.67 9.83 -20.60
N TYR A 38 1.44 10.27 -21.60
CA TYR A 38 2.09 11.59 -21.56
C TYR A 38 1.08 12.74 -21.61
N ALA A 39 -0.05 12.56 -22.30
CA ALA A 39 -1.11 13.56 -22.34
C ALA A 39 -1.79 13.67 -20.97
N ILE A 40 -2.14 12.52 -20.37
CA ILE A 40 -2.74 12.45 -19.03
C ILE A 40 -1.83 13.13 -18.00
N LEU A 41 -0.54 12.84 -18.01
CA LEU A 41 0.43 13.43 -17.08
C LEU A 41 0.61 14.95 -17.27
N ARG A 42 0.39 15.47 -18.49
CA ARG A 42 0.49 16.90 -18.81
C ARG A 42 -0.75 17.70 -18.42
N GLU A 43 -1.90 17.04 -18.31
CA GLU A 43 -3.16 17.65 -17.87
C GLU A 43 -3.19 17.89 -16.36
N LEU A 44 -2.31 17.21 -15.60
CA LEU A 44 -2.21 17.39 -14.16
C LEU A 44 -1.75 18.80 -13.80
N THR A 45 -2.49 19.41 -12.88
CA THR A 45 -2.14 20.70 -12.31
C THR A 45 -0.88 20.60 -11.45
N THR A 46 -0.18 21.72 -11.28
CA THR A 46 0.97 21.79 -10.36
C THR A 46 0.60 21.35 -8.95
N HIS A 47 -0.61 21.70 -8.49
CA HIS A 47 -1.09 21.27 -7.17
C HIS A 47 -1.19 19.74 -7.06
N GLN A 48 -1.77 19.06 -8.04
CA GLN A 48 -1.86 17.59 -8.08
C GLN A 48 -0.48 16.93 -8.07
N TRP A 49 0.47 17.43 -8.87
CA TRP A 49 1.84 16.94 -8.88
C TRP A 49 2.56 17.10 -7.54
N LEU A 50 2.37 18.25 -6.87
CA LEU A 50 2.98 18.50 -5.57
C LEU A 50 2.40 17.60 -4.48
N MET A 51 1.08 17.36 -4.49
CA MET A 51 0.41 16.44 -3.56
C MET A 51 0.86 14.99 -3.80
N PHE A 52 0.94 14.58 -5.07
CA PHE A 52 1.48 13.29 -5.47
C PHE A 52 2.92 13.11 -4.98
N ALA A 53 3.80 14.08 -5.25
CA ALA A 53 5.19 14.05 -4.82
C ALA A 53 5.32 13.96 -3.29
N ALA A 54 4.47 14.66 -2.53
CA ALA A 54 4.50 14.59 -1.07
C ALA A 54 4.19 13.18 -0.56
N GLY A 55 3.13 12.55 -1.08
CA GLY A 55 2.78 11.18 -0.71
C GLY A 55 3.83 10.16 -1.17
N PHE A 56 4.31 10.26 -2.41
CA PHE A 56 5.33 9.39 -2.98
C PHE A 56 6.66 9.46 -2.21
N LEU A 57 7.15 10.67 -1.90
CA LEU A 57 8.38 10.85 -1.12
C LEU A 57 8.22 10.30 0.31
N GLY A 58 7.06 10.55 0.94
CA GLY A 58 6.76 9.99 2.25
C GLY A 58 6.80 8.45 2.25
N TRP A 59 6.16 7.81 1.27
CA TRP A 59 6.15 6.36 1.14
C TRP A 59 7.53 5.78 0.79
N THR A 60 8.26 6.45 -0.09
CA THR A 60 9.63 6.05 -0.45
C THR A 60 10.55 6.07 0.75
N TRP A 61 10.43 7.11 1.59
CA TRP A 61 11.27 7.24 2.78
C TRP A 61 10.88 6.26 3.89
N ASP A 62 9.56 6.04 4.10
CA ASP A 62 9.07 4.96 4.98
C ASP A 62 9.69 3.60 4.64
N SER A 63 9.75 3.33 3.34
CA SER A 63 10.30 2.08 2.82
C SER A 63 11.83 2.02 2.97
N PHE A 64 12.53 3.15 2.76
CA PHE A 64 13.96 3.26 3.04
C PHE A 64 14.27 2.86 4.49
N ASP A 65 13.64 3.53 5.45
CA ASP A 65 13.85 3.32 6.88
C ASP A 65 13.55 1.86 7.28
N PHE A 66 12.47 1.28 6.76
CA PHE A 66 12.12 -0.12 6.97
C PHE A 66 13.25 -1.09 6.59
N PHE A 67 13.84 -0.88 5.42
CA PHE A 67 14.89 -1.75 4.92
C PHE A 67 16.23 -1.54 5.63
N THR A 68 16.50 -0.37 6.23
CA THR A 68 17.75 -0.13 6.97
C THR A 68 18.00 -1.16 8.06
N VAL A 69 16.98 -1.56 8.82
CA VAL A 69 17.11 -2.57 9.89
C VAL A 69 17.43 -3.94 9.28
N SER A 70 16.71 -4.34 8.23
CA SER A 70 16.91 -5.63 7.57
C SER A 70 18.32 -5.78 7.00
N MET A 71 18.91 -4.69 6.51
CA MET A 71 20.26 -4.67 5.95
C MET A 71 21.36 -4.61 7.01
N THR A 72 21.04 -4.11 8.21
CA THR A 72 22.01 -3.91 9.31
C THR A 72 21.92 -4.98 10.40
N ILE A 73 21.17 -6.07 10.18
CA ILE A 73 20.98 -7.15 11.18
C ILE A 73 22.33 -7.69 11.65
N THR A 74 23.27 -7.89 10.72
CA THR A 74 24.57 -8.49 11.03
C THR A 74 25.36 -7.62 11.99
N GLU A 75 25.51 -6.34 11.66
CA GLU A 75 26.27 -5.37 12.43
C GLU A 75 25.62 -5.07 13.79
N ILE A 76 24.29 -5.07 13.86
CA ILE A 76 23.55 -4.92 15.11
C ILE A 76 23.80 -6.11 16.04
N SER A 77 23.75 -7.34 15.49
CA SER A 77 24.00 -8.58 16.23
C SER A 77 25.39 -8.59 16.84
N GLU A 78 26.41 -8.22 16.05
CA GLU A 78 27.81 -8.10 16.49
C GLU A 78 27.99 -7.01 17.55
N THR A 79 27.38 -5.83 17.34
CA THR A 79 27.48 -4.68 18.27
C THR A 79 26.94 -5.02 19.65
N PHE A 80 25.80 -5.72 19.73
CA PHE A 80 25.15 -6.03 21.00
C PHE A 80 25.53 -7.40 21.57
N GLY A 81 26.30 -8.22 20.84
CA GLY A 81 26.71 -9.55 21.28
C GLY A 81 25.53 -10.52 21.44
N VAL A 82 24.50 -10.37 20.60
CA VAL A 82 23.24 -11.13 20.64
C VAL A 82 23.12 -12.04 19.42
N SER A 83 22.16 -12.96 19.43
CA SER A 83 21.90 -13.82 18.29
C SER A 83 21.13 -13.08 17.17
N TYR A 84 21.32 -13.48 15.91
CA TYR A 84 20.53 -12.97 14.79
C TYR A 84 19.03 -13.17 14.98
N SER A 85 18.63 -14.27 15.65
CA SER A 85 17.24 -14.57 15.97
C SER A 85 16.62 -13.54 16.93
N ASP A 86 17.38 -13.05 17.92
CA ASP A 86 16.87 -12.05 18.87
C ASP A 86 16.62 -10.70 18.19
N VAL A 87 17.52 -10.31 17.28
CA VAL A 87 17.37 -9.08 16.47
C VAL A 87 16.17 -9.22 15.52
N SER A 88 16.07 -10.36 14.84
CA SER A 88 14.98 -10.65 13.88
C SER A 88 13.61 -10.70 14.57
N TRP A 89 13.51 -11.33 15.74
CA TRP A 89 12.27 -11.36 16.53
C TRP A 89 11.77 -9.94 16.86
N GLY A 90 12.68 -9.04 17.17
CA GLY A 90 12.36 -7.63 17.38
C GLY A 90 11.79 -6.91 16.16
N MET A 91 12.21 -7.27 14.95
CA MET A 91 11.62 -6.77 13.71
C MET A 91 10.18 -7.28 13.53
N THR A 92 9.91 -8.53 13.89
CA THR A 92 8.55 -9.09 13.87
C THR A 92 7.61 -8.33 14.80
N VAL A 93 8.04 -8.02 16.02
CA VAL A 93 7.24 -7.19 16.96
C VAL A 93 6.96 -5.80 16.36
N THR A 94 7.95 -5.21 15.70
CA THR A 94 7.81 -3.93 15.01
C THR A 94 6.74 -4.01 13.91
N LEU A 95 6.74 -5.07 13.10
CA LEU A 95 5.71 -5.32 12.09
C LEU A 95 4.30 -5.47 12.69
N MET A 96 4.16 -6.18 13.82
CA MET A 96 2.88 -6.33 14.50
C MET A 96 2.30 -4.98 14.93
N LEU A 97 3.15 -4.10 15.45
CA LEU A 97 2.74 -2.78 15.94
C LEU A 97 2.36 -1.79 14.83
N ARG A 98 2.70 -2.07 13.56
CA ARG A 98 2.21 -1.28 12.41
C ARG A 98 0.69 -1.27 12.32
N SER A 99 0.03 -2.37 12.69
CA SER A 99 -1.44 -2.41 12.70
C SER A 99 -2.03 -1.43 13.72
N VAL A 100 -1.39 -1.27 14.88
CA VAL A 100 -1.79 -0.28 15.90
C VAL A 100 -1.61 1.13 15.36
N GLY A 101 -0.49 1.38 14.70
CA GLY A 101 -0.20 2.63 13.99
C GLY A 101 -1.27 3.02 12.98
N ALA A 102 -1.65 2.07 12.10
CA ALA A 102 -2.66 2.28 11.09
C ALA A 102 -4.03 2.66 11.67
N ILE A 103 -4.42 2.08 12.81
CA ILE A 103 -5.66 2.46 13.51
C ILE A 103 -5.58 3.90 13.99
N ILE A 104 -4.50 4.24 14.73
CA ILE A 104 -4.35 5.55 15.35
C ILE A 104 -4.31 6.64 14.28
N PHE A 105 -3.38 6.54 13.34
CA PHE A 105 -3.16 7.57 12.33
C PHE A 105 -4.19 7.56 11.21
N GLY A 106 -4.80 6.42 10.90
CA GLY A 106 -5.93 6.34 9.99
C GLY A 106 -7.15 7.13 10.50
N ILE A 107 -7.52 6.92 11.77
CA ILE A 107 -8.59 7.68 12.44
C ILE A 107 -8.26 9.17 12.48
N LEU A 108 -7.01 9.53 12.80
CA LEU A 108 -6.57 10.92 12.82
C LEU A 108 -6.63 11.56 11.43
N ALA A 109 -6.27 10.83 10.37
CA ALA A 109 -6.29 11.32 8.99
C ALA A 109 -7.69 11.51 8.43
N ASP A 110 -8.62 10.62 8.77
CA ASP A 110 -10.01 10.74 8.36
C ASP A 110 -10.77 11.83 9.14
N ARG A 111 -10.28 12.21 10.32
CA ARG A 111 -10.89 13.27 11.14
C ARG A 111 -10.27 14.65 10.91
N TYR A 112 -8.95 14.76 11.02
CA TYR A 112 -8.23 16.03 11.06
C TYR A 112 -7.62 16.43 9.71
N GLY A 113 -7.65 15.54 8.72
CA GLY A 113 -7.03 15.74 7.42
C GLY A 113 -5.76 14.94 7.27
N ARG A 114 -5.25 14.79 6.05
CA ARG A 114 -4.10 13.95 5.72
C ARG A 114 -2.79 14.66 6.06
N LYS A 115 -2.76 16.00 6.05
CA LYS A 115 -1.58 16.84 6.27
C LYS A 115 -0.93 16.63 7.63
N TRP A 116 -1.68 16.89 8.71
CA TRP A 116 -1.11 16.93 10.05
C TRP A 116 -0.68 15.56 10.58
N PRO A 117 -1.47 14.48 10.37
CA PRO A 117 -1.03 13.13 10.71
C PRO A 117 0.24 12.72 9.96
N MET A 118 0.36 13.07 8.66
CA MET A 118 1.59 12.82 7.90
C MET A 118 2.79 13.57 8.49
N ILE A 119 2.66 14.87 8.79
CA ILE A 119 3.73 15.67 9.41
C ILE A 119 4.14 15.10 10.77
N PHE A 120 3.16 14.77 11.61
CA PHE A 120 3.43 14.21 12.94
C PHE A 120 4.13 12.85 12.84
N ASN A 121 3.71 12.01 11.90
CA ASN A 121 4.32 10.71 11.67
C ASN A 121 5.77 10.82 11.21
N LEU A 122 6.05 11.67 10.21
CA LEU A 122 7.41 11.96 9.77
C LEU A 122 8.26 12.56 10.91
N THR A 123 7.66 13.36 11.79
CA THR A 123 8.38 13.89 12.97
C THR A 123 8.73 12.77 13.94
N LEU A 124 7.84 11.80 14.15
CA LEU A 124 8.12 10.61 14.94
C LEU A 124 9.24 9.77 14.31
N PHE A 125 9.30 9.63 12.99
CA PHE A 125 10.41 8.94 12.32
C PHE A 125 11.73 9.57 12.68
N ILE A 126 11.88 10.88 12.52
CA ILE A 126 13.11 11.61 12.86
C ILE A 126 13.55 11.29 14.29
N ILE A 127 12.62 11.43 15.26
CA ILE A 127 12.93 11.22 16.68
C ILE A 127 13.34 9.76 16.93
N LEU A 128 12.55 8.81 16.44
CA LEU A 128 12.73 7.38 16.72
C LEU A 128 13.97 6.82 16.00
N GLU A 129 14.26 7.27 14.79
CA GLU A 129 15.47 6.89 14.06
C GLU A 129 16.74 7.41 14.75
N LEU A 130 16.75 8.68 15.17
CA LEU A 130 17.85 9.23 15.96
C LEU A 130 18.02 8.41 17.25
N CYS A 131 16.94 8.16 17.99
CA CYS A 131 16.97 7.34 19.20
C CYS A 131 17.56 5.95 18.94
N SER A 132 17.24 5.30 17.82
CA SER A 132 17.79 3.99 17.47
C SER A 132 19.29 4.02 17.20
N GLY A 133 19.81 5.07 16.58
CA GLY A 133 21.26 5.25 16.42
C GLY A 133 22.00 5.43 17.76
N PHE A 134 21.33 5.93 18.80
CA PHE A 134 21.91 6.12 20.14
C PHE A 134 21.65 4.96 21.11
N CYS A 135 20.99 3.89 20.67
CA CYS A 135 20.74 2.72 21.52
C CYS A 135 22.05 1.96 21.83
N ASN A 136 22.21 1.60 23.10
CA ASN A 136 23.41 0.90 23.60
C ASN A 136 23.13 -0.55 23.98
N THR A 137 21.86 -0.96 24.04
CA THR A 137 21.45 -2.34 24.32
C THR A 137 20.36 -2.79 23.37
N LEU A 138 20.28 -4.10 23.10
CA LEU A 138 19.22 -4.66 22.26
C LEU A 138 17.81 -4.31 22.80
N PRO A 139 17.48 -4.45 24.10
CA PRO A 139 16.14 -4.10 24.57
C PRO A 139 15.75 -2.63 24.35
N GLN A 140 16.70 -1.70 24.49
CA GLN A 140 16.46 -0.29 24.15
C GLN A 140 16.17 -0.14 22.66
N PHE A 141 16.99 -0.75 21.81
CA PHE A 141 16.82 -0.72 20.37
C PHE A 141 15.46 -1.29 19.95
N LEU A 142 15.06 -2.44 20.51
CA LEU A 142 13.77 -3.07 20.24
C LEU A 142 12.59 -2.26 20.76
N GLY A 143 12.72 -1.59 21.90
CA GLY A 143 11.70 -0.68 22.42
C GLY A 143 11.47 0.51 21.49
N VAL A 144 12.55 1.15 21.02
CA VAL A 144 12.46 2.25 20.05
C VAL A 144 11.90 1.76 18.71
N ARG A 145 12.32 0.60 18.24
CA ARG A 145 11.81 -0.02 17.01
C ARG A 145 10.33 -0.39 17.11
N SER A 146 9.88 -0.86 18.26
CA SER A 146 8.47 -1.12 18.52
C SER A 146 7.62 0.15 18.37
N LEU A 147 8.08 1.27 18.93
CA LEU A 147 7.44 2.58 18.74
C LEU A 147 7.51 3.06 17.29
N TYR A 148 8.64 2.79 16.61
CA TYR A 148 8.81 3.08 15.18
C TYR A 148 7.79 2.31 14.35
N GLY A 149 7.50 1.04 14.68
CA GLY A 149 6.44 0.26 14.03
C GLY A 149 5.08 0.94 14.11
N ILE A 150 4.73 1.53 15.25
CA ILE A 150 3.47 2.30 15.42
C ILE A 150 3.47 3.54 14.53
N ALA A 151 4.59 4.26 14.44
CA ALA A 151 4.69 5.39 13.51
C ALA A 151 4.54 4.89 12.05
N MET A 152 5.34 3.90 11.65
CA MET A 152 5.42 3.39 10.28
C MET A 152 4.06 2.90 9.77
N GLY A 153 3.34 2.19 10.63
CA GLY A 153 1.99 1.72 10.36
C GLY A 153 1.01 2.82 9.94
N GLY A 154 1.21 4.02 10.45
CA GLY A 154 0.33 5.16 10.26
C GLY A 154 0.57 6.02 9.03
N LEU A 155 1.60 5.75 8.22
CA LEU A 155 1.98 6.64 7.12
C LEU A 155 1.34 6.26 5.78
N PHE A 156 1.21 4.95 5.50
CA PHE A 156 0.72 4.45 4.21
C PHE A 156 -0.66 5.02 3.83
N GLY A 157 -1.66 4.90 4.71
CA GLY A 157 -3.02 5.40 4.45
C GLY A 157 -3.07 6.90 4.14
N PRO A 158 -2.53 7.78 5.02
CA PRO A 158 -2.46 9.22 4.75
C PRO A 158 -1.63 9.59 3.51
N ALA A 159 -0.53 8.89 3.24
CA ALA A 159 0.31 9.13 2.06
C ALA A 159 -0.41 8.75 0.77
N ALA A 160 -1.07 7.59 0.73
CA ALA A 160 -1.87 7.14 -0.42
C ALA A 160 -3.04 8.09 -0.68
N ALA A 161 -3.76 8.51 0.36
CA ALA A 161 -4.85 9.48 0.24
C ALA A 161 -4.33 10.84 -0.26
N THR A 162 -3.20 11.32 0.28
CA THR A 162 -2.57 12.59 -0.17
C THR A 162 -2.16 12.52 -1.65
N ALA A 163 -1.64 11.37 -2.10
CA ALA A 163 -1.14 11.23 -3.46
C ALA A 163 -2.24 11.02 -4.49
N LEU A 164 -3.34 10.34 -4.14
CA LEU A 164 -4.27 9.78 -5.13
C LEU A 164 -5.68 10.39 -5.11
N GLU A 165 -6.14 11.00 -4.02
CA GLU A 165 -7.53 11.50 -3.91
C GLU A 165 -7.86 12.63 -4.89
N ASP A 166 -6.94 13.58 -5.05
CA ASP A 166 -7.15 14.78 -5.87
C ASP A 166 -6.80 14.58 -7.35
N LEU A 167 -6.37 13.36 -7.74
CA LEU A 167 -6.02 13.07 -9.11
C LEU A 167 -7.26 12.86 -9.98
N PRO A 168 -7.22 13.28 -11.26
CA PRO A 168 -8.28 12.96 -12.21
C PRO A 168 -8.35 11.45 -12.40
N TYR A 169 -9.55 10.94 -12.61
CA TYR A 169 -9.85 9.51 -12.63
C TYR A 169 -8.89 8.69 -13.53
N GLU A 170 -8.58 9.22 -14.71
CA GLU A 170 -7.72 8.55 -15.69
C GLU A 170 -6.24 8.45 -15.25
N ALA A 171 -5.74 9.44 -14.52
CA ALA A 171 -4.36 9.45 -14.02
C ALA A 171 -4.17 8.54 -12.81
N ARG A 172 -5.25 8.25 -12.06
CA ARG A 172 -5.20 7.49 -10.81
C ARG A 172 -4.57 6.11 -10.97
N GLY A 173 -4.80 5.41 -12.09
CA GLY A 173 -4.19 4.10 -12.32
C GLY A 173 -2.68 4.14 -12.46
N LEU A 174 -2.18 5.00 -13.36
CA LEU A 174 -0.74 5.17 -13.60
C LEU A 174 -0.03 5.69 -12.35
N LEU A 175 -0.59 6.72 -11.70
CA LEU A 175 0.00 7.32 -10.52
C LEU A 175 -0.15 6.44 -9.27
N SER A 176 -1.18 5.60 -9.17
CA SER A 176 -1.23 4.53 -8.15
C SER A 176 -0.07 3.57 -8.31
N GLY A 177 0.21 3.16 -9.55
CA GLY A 177 1.37 2.32 -9.85
C GLY A 177 2.67 2.99 -9.42
N LEU A 178 2.88 4.23 -9.84
CA LEU A 178 4.06 4.99 -9.47
C LEU A 178 4.17 5.23 -7.96
N PHE A 179 3.04 5.47 -7.27
CA PHE A 179 3.00 5.63 -5.82
C PHE A 179 3.52 4.37 -5.13
N GLU A 180 2.99 3.20 -5.45
CA GLU A 180 3.39 1.94 -4.82
C GLU A 180 4.86 1.62 -5.07
N MET A 181 5.37 1.98 -6.24
CA MET A 181 6.78 1.85 -6.63
C MET A 181 7.73 2.71 -5.78
N GLY A 182 7.21 3.60 -4.93
CA GLY A 182 8.00 4.21 -3.86
C GLY A 182 8.64 3.17 -2.94
N TYR A 183 8.00 2.01 -2.74
CA TYR A 183 8.56 0.92 -1.91
C TYR A 183 9.86 0.36 -2.48
N ALA A 184 9.84 -0.05 -3.75
CA ALA A 184 11.03 -0.55 -4.46
C ALA A 184 12.10 0.55 -4.61
N THR A 185 11.69 1.80 -4.80
CA THR A 185 12.62 2.95 -4.82
C THR A 185 13.31 3.12 -3.47
N GLY A 186 12.57 3.02 -2.36
CA GLY A 186 13.10 3.08 -0.99
C GLY A 186 14.09 1.97 -0.71
N TYR A 187 13.81 0.73 -1.15
CA TYR A 187 14.75 -0.38 -1.07
C TYR A 187 16.08 -0.08 -1.78
N LEU A 188 16.02 0.41 -3.02
CA LEU A 188 17.22 0.72 -3.80
C LEU A 188 18.05 1.84 -3.16
N LEU A 189 17.38 2.87 -2.62
CA LEU A 189 18.04 3.92 -1.85
C LEU A 189 18.67 3.34 -0.57
N ALA A 190 17.97 2.48 0.17
CA ALA A 190 18.50 1.86 1.39
C ALA A 190 19.75 1.04 1.09
N ALA A 191 19.73 0.22 0.03
CA ALA A 191 20.89 -0.55 -0.41
C ALA A 191 22.08 0.35 -0.80
N ALA A 192 21.81 1.43 -1.52
CA ALA A 192 22.84 2.37 -1.96
C ALA A 192 23.49 3.09 -0.76
N PHE A 193 22.69 3.62 0.18
CA PHE A 193 23.20 4.33 1.36
C PHE A 193 23.81 3.39 2.39
N TYR A 194 23.29 2.17 2.55
CA TYR A 194 23.93 1.14 3.36
C TYR A 194 25.36 0.90 2.88
N ARG A 195 25.55 0.65 1.57
CA ARG A 195 26.88 0.45 0.97
C ARG A 195 27.78 1.69 1.08
N ALA A 196 27.19 2.89 1.00
CA ALA A 196 27.93 4.14 1.05
C ALA A 196 28.36 4.55 2.48
N LEU A 197 27.55 4.26 3.50
CA LEU A 197 27.72 4.80 4.87
C LEU A 197 28.23 3.76 5.87
N VAL A 198 27.71 2.53 5.84
CA VAL A 198 28.01 1.53 6.88
C VAL A 198 29.49 1.11 6.88
N PRO A 199 30.11 0.81 5.73
CA PRO A 199 31.53 0.41 5.70
C PRO A 199 32.52 1.59 5.79
N THR A 200 32.09 2.82 5.50
CA THR A 200 32.99 3.97 5.33
C THR A 200 33.05 4.88 6.55
N THR A 201 32.06 4.80 7.44
CA THR A 201 31.97 5.64 8.64
C THR A 201 32.45 4.88 9.87
N SER A 202 33.09 5.60 10.81
CA SER A 202 33.52 5.04 12.10
C SER A 202 32.38 4.54 12.98
N HIS A 203 31.16 5.00 12.71
CA HIS A 203 29.97 4.67 13.50
C HIS A 203 29.15 3.50 12.93
N GLY A 204 29.62 2.88 11.84
CA GLY A 204 29.02 1.68 11.25
C GLY A 204 27.53 1.87 10.92
N TRP A 205 26.70 0.93 11.36
CA TRP A 205 25.26 0.91 11.11
C TRP A 205 24.51 2.12 11.70
N ARG A 206 25.03 2.77 12.74
CA ARG A 206 24.37 3.93 13.38
C ARG A 206 24.29 5.13 12.44
N SER A 207 25.29 5.30 11.57
CA SER A 207 25.33 6.38 10.59
C SER A 207 24.14 6.34 9.62
N LEU A 208 23.68 5.14 9.27
CA LEU A 208 22.54 4.95 8.38
C LEU A 208 21.24 5.48 9.01
N PHE A 209 21.03 5.27 10.31
CA PHE A 209 19.86 5.79 11.04
C PHE A 209 19.92 7.31 11.24
N TRP A 210 21.11 7.86 11.51
CA TRP A 210 21.25 9.32 11.61
C TRP A 210 21.02 10.01 10.27
N PHE A 211 21.46 9.39 9.17
CA PHE A 211 21.16 9.88 7.83
C PHE A 211 19.67 9.72 7.49
N GLY A 212 19.06 8.58 7.83
CA GLY A 212 17.63 8.31 7.73
C GLY A 212 16.78 9.46 8.27
N ALA A 213 17.16 9.97 9.45
CA ALA A 213 16.43 11.02 10.13
C ALA A 213 16.51 12.42 9.45
N GLY A 214 17.39 12.60 8.45
CA GLY A 214 17.57 13.89 7.77
C GLY A 214 16.48 14.21 6.75
N PRO A 215 16.31 13.42 5.68
CA PRO A 215 15.38 13.72 4.59
C PRO A 215 13.89 13.86 4.97
N PRO A 216 13.35 13.19 6.00
CA PRO A 216 12.01 13.49 6.50
C PRO A 216 11.81 14.95 6.88
N VAL A 217 12.86 15.67 7.32
CA VAL A 217 12.80 17.12 7.58
C VAL A 217 12.42 17.88 6.32
N LEU A 218 13.02 17.54 5.17
CA LEU A 218 12.71 18.17 3.88
C LEU A 218 11.29 17.83 3.42
N ILE A 219 10.85 16.59 3.63
CA ILE A 219 9.48 16.15 3.30
C ILE A 219 8.46 16.89 4.17
N ILE A 220 8.75 17.09 5.47
CA ILE A 220 7.90 17.87 6.38
C ILE A 220 7.82 19.32 5.92
N LEU A 221 8.96 19.97 5.62
CA LEU A 221 8.98 21.36 5.15
C LEU A 221 8.17 21.50 3.85
N PHE A 222 8.35 20.57 2.92
CA PHE A 222 7.59 20.50 1.69
C PHE A 222 6.07 20.35 1.97
N ARG A 223 5.68 19.37 2.80
CA ARG A 223 4.27 19.13 3.15
C ARG A 223 3.64 20.27 3.95
N TRP A 224 4.44 21.01 4.72
CA TRP A 224 4.00 22.13 5.54
C TRP A 224 3.43 23.28 4.70
N TRP A 225 4.04 23.57 3.55
CA TRP A 225 3.56 24.62 2.63
C TRP A 225 2.42 24.16 1.72
N LEU A 226 2.22 22.85 1.57
CA LEU A 226 1.10 22.34 0.79
C LEU A 226 -0.22 22.44 1.55
N PRO A 227 -1.33 22.77 0.88
CA PRO A 227 -2.65 22.77 1.49
C PRO A 227 -3.11 21.33 1.78
N GLU A 228 -4.27 21.19 2.40
CA GLU A 228 -4.92 19.89 2.54
C GLU A 228 -5.55 19.43 1.21
N THR A 229 -5.78 18.13 1.02
CA THR A 229 -6.43 17.62 -0.22
C THR A 229 -7.77 18.32 -0.44
N ASN A 230 -8.06 18.66 -1.71
CA ASN A 230 -9.30 19.36 -2.07
C ASN A 230 -10.51 18.50 -1.73
N HIS A 231 -10.42 17.20 -1.99
CA HIS A 231 -11.46 16.25 -1.63
C HIS A 231 -11.74 16.24 -0.12
N PHE A 232 -10.70 16.28 0.73
CA PHE A 232 -10.91 16.36 2.18
C PHE A 232 -11.53 17.70 2.61
N GLN A 233 -11.14 18.82 1.98
CA GLN A 233 -11.70 20.13 2.30
C GLN A 233 -13.20 20.20 1.99
N VAL A 234 -13.62 19.66 0.84
CA VAL A 234 -15.04 19.56 0.46
C VAL A 234 -15.81 18.69 1.46
N MET A 235 -15.29 17.49 1.74
CA MET A 235 -15.91 16.56 2.71
C MET A 235 -15.99 17.18 4.12
N LYS A 236 -14.96 17.93 4.54
CA LYS A 236 -14.96 18.63 5.83
C LYS A 236 -16.05 19.71 5.87
N ALA A 237 -16.19 20.50 4.81
CA ALA A 237 -17.23 21.52 4.71
C ALA A 237 -18.64 20.91 4.69
N GLU A 238 -18.84 19.78 4.02
CA GLU A 238 -20.09 19.02 4.05
C GLU A 238 -20.42 18.55 5.47
N ARG A 239 -19.45 17.98 6.18
CA ARG A 239 -19.61 17.55 7.59
C ARG A 239 -19.93 18.71 8.52
N GLU A 240 -19.27 19.85 8.36
CA GLU A 240 -19.54 21.08 9.13
C GLU A 240 -20.94 21.63 8.84
N ALA A 241 -21.38 21.62 7.58
CA ALA A 241 -22.73 22.01 7.19
C ALA A 241 -23.79 21.10 7.83
N ARG A 242 -23.54 19.77 7.83
CA ARG A 242 -24.41 18.79 8.50
C ARG A 242 -24.45 19.01 10.01
N ALA A 243 -23.30 19.24 10.65
CA ALA A 243 -23.23 19.47 12.09
C ALA A 243 -23.97 20.75 12.52
N ASN A 244 -23.85 21.83 11.74
CA ASN A 244 -24.55 23.09 11.99
C ASN A 244 -26.07 22.96 11.83
N ALA A 245 -26.56 21.98 11.08
CA ALA A 245 -27.98 21.72 10.88
C ALA A 245 -28.63 20.89 12.01
N VAL A 246 -27.85 20.27 12.91
CA VAL A 246 -28.32 19.32 13.94
C VAL A 246 -28.08 19.84 15.37
N ASP A 247 -28.22 21.16 15.56
CA ASP A 247 -28.02 21.90 16.82
C ASP A 247 -26.57 21.96 17.33
N GLY A 248 -26.10 23.19 17.57
CA GLY A 248 -24.70 23.56 17.80
C GLY A 248 -24.00 22.73 18.87
N HIS A 249 -22.89 22.08 18.50
CA HIS A 249 -22.15 21.18 19.39
C HIS A 249 -20.64 21.43 19.45
N THR A 250 -20.10 21.21 20.64
CA THR A 250 -18.69 21.34 21.05
C THR A 250 -17.80 20.22 20.47
N SER A 251 -16.51 20.52 20.26
CA SER A 251 -15.49 19.65 19.63
C SER A 251 -15.42 18.20 20.15
N ALA A 252 -15.70 17.96 21.44
CA ALA A 252 -15.69 16.62 22.05
C ALA A 252 -16.86 15.73 21.60
N MET A 253 -18.03 16.31 21.34
CA MET A 253 -19.20 15.58 20.86
C MET A 253 -19.04 15.18 19.38
N GLY A 254 -18.40 16.02 18.58
CA GLY A 254 -18.04 15.70 17.19
C GLY A 254 -17.10 14.49 17.06
N PHE A 255 -16.20 14.25 18.03
CA PHE A 255 -15.39 13.03 18.03
C PHE A 255 -16.22 11.77 18.23
N ARG A 256 -17.14 11.80 19.20
CA ARG A 256 -17.99 10.65 19.52
C ARG A 256 -18.92 10.32 18.36
N ILE A 257 -19.45 11.34 17.68
CA ILE A 257 -20.27 11.16 16.48
C ILE A 257 -19.42 10.54 15.35
N PHE A 258 -18.22 11.08 15.09
CA PHE A 258 -17.31 10.51 14.09
C PHE A 258 -16.98 9.05 14.39
N ILE A 259 -16.61 8.70 15.63
CA ILE A 259 -16.30 7.31 16.01
C ILE A 259 -17.53 6.41 15.89
N ARG A 260 -18.73 6.91 16.22
CA ARG A 260 -19.97 6.15 16.04
C ARG A 260 -20.27 5.90 14.56
N ASP A 261 -20.12 6.91 13.72
CA ASP A 261 -20.36 6.80 12.28
C ASP A 261 -19.28 5.95 11.60
N ALA A 262 -18.04 6.04 12.07
CA ALA A 262 -16.96 5.15 11.69
C ALA A 262 -17.25 3.70 12.07
N GLY A 263 -17.73 3.47 13.31
CA GLY A 263 -18.10 2.14 13.78
C GLY A 263 -19.29 1.55 13.01
N ARG A 264 -20.25 2.38 12.58
CA ARG A 264 -21.34 1.97 11.69
C ARG A 264 -20.81 1.61 10.31
N ALA A 265 -20.04 2.48 9.67
CA ALA A 265 -19.47 2.21 8.36
C ALA A 265 -18.60 0.95 8.34
N LEU A 266 -17.82 0.69 9.41
CA LEU A 266 -17.06 -0.55 9.54
C LEU A 266 -17.97 -1.77 9.76
N ARG A 267 -19.03 -1.65 10.57
CA ARG A 267 -20.01 -2.72 10.77
C ARG A 267 -20.75 -3.05 9.48
N ASP A 268 -21.09 -2.06 8.69
CA ASP A 268 -21.83 -2.26 7.43
C ASP A 268 -20.91 -2.85 6.35
N ASN A 269 -19.60 -2.57 6.41
CA ASN A 269 -18.59 -3.03 5.44
C ASN A 269 -17.62 -4.08 5.98
N TRP A 270 -17.96 -4.80 7.05
CA TRP A 270 -17.01 -5.70 7.73
C TRP A 270 -16.53 -6.86 6.85
N VAL A 271 -17.39 -7.39 5.97
CA VAL A 271 -17.00 -8.47 5.06
C VAL A 271 -16.03 -7.96 3.98
N LEU A 272 -16.26 -6.74 3.47
CA LEU A 272 -15.34 -6.08 2.56
C LEU A 272 -14.00 -5.85 3.24
N PHE A 273 -14.00 -5.39 4.49
CA PHE A 273 -12.79 -5.22 5.28
C PHE A 273 -12.02 -6.54 5.43
N VAL A 274 -12.68 -7.65 5.78
CA VAL A 274 -12.05 -8.98 5.86
C VAL A 274 -11.50 -9.40 4.50
N TYR A 275 -12.26 -9.22 3.42
CA TYR A 275 -11.81 -9.50 2.06
C TYR A 275 -10.53 -8.72 1.73
N LEU A 276 -10.48 -7.42 2.03
CA LEU A 276 -9.32 -6.58 1.77
C LEU A 276 -8.11 -7.03 2.60
N VAL A 277 -8.28 -7.40 3.86
CA VAL A 277 -7.19 -7.96 4.69
C VAL A 277 -6.64 -9.24 4.07
N VAL A 278 -7.52 -10.18 3.69
CA VAL A 278 -7.13 -11.46 3.08
C VAL A 278 -6.43 -11.25 1.74
N LEU A 279 -6.93 -10.32 0.93
CA LEU A 279 -6.29 -9.93 -0.33
C LEU A 279 -4.89 -9.35 -0.08
N MET A 280 -4.77 -8.39 0.85
CA MET A 280 -3.47 -7.80 1.22
C MET A 280 -2.50 -8.85 1.77
N THR A 281 -2.97 -9.85 2.52
CA THR A 281 -2.10 -10.97 2.95
C THR A 281 -1.53 -11.71 1.74
N GLY A 282 -2.34 -12.03 0.73
CA GLY A 282 -1.86 -12.67 -0.50
C GLY A 282 -0.82 -11.84 -1.23
N PHE A 283 -1.08 -10.54 -1.40
CA PHE A 283 -0.19 -9.61 -2.10
C PHE A 283 1.16 -9.47 -1.38
N ASN A 284 1.14 -9.31 -0.06
CA ASN A 284 2.37 -9.24 0.72
C ASN A 284 3.12 -10.57 0.71
N SER A 285 2.41 -11.71 0.79
CA SER A 285 3.03 -13.03 0.67
C SER A 285 3.65 -13.25 -0.71
N CYS A 286 3.13 -12.62 -1.77
CA CYS A 286 3.72 -12.68 -3.10
C CYS A 286 5.07 -11.96 -3.16
N SER A 287 5.15 -10.74 -2.60
CA SER A 287 6.40 -9.98 -2.51
C SER A 287 7.46 -10.70 -1.67
N HIS A 288 7.10 -11.08 -0.43
CA HIS A 288 8.00 -11.81 0.47
C HIS A 288 8.39 -13.18 -0.07
N GLY A 289 7.44 -13.88 -0.71
CA GLY A 289 7.66 -15.17 -1.35
C GLY A 289 8.66 -15.12 -2.50
N SER A 290 8.68 -14.02 -3.25
CA SER A 290 9.55 -13.88 -4.43
C SER A 290 10.91 -13.26 -4.12
N GLN A 291 11.04 -12.48 -3.02
CA GLN A 291 12.21 -11.65 -2.76
C GLN A 291 13.08 -12.14 -1.59
N ASP A 292 12.50 -12.60 -0.47
CA ASP A 292 13.23 -12.75 0.80
C ASP A 292 14.39 -13.78 0.71
N PHE A 293 14.12 -14.96 0.16
CA PHE A 293 15.12 -16.04 0.01
C PHE A 293 15.79 -16.09 -1.36
N TYR A 294 15.43 -15.18 -2.27
CA TYR A 294 15.97 -15.21 -3.62
C TYR A 294 17.48 -14.96 -3.67
N PRO A 295 18.05 -13.98 -2.92
CA PRO A 295 19.51 -13.82 -2.82
C PRO A 295 20.21 -15.08 -2.26
N THR A 296 19.62 -15.72 -1.25
CA THR A 296 20.13 -16.98 -0.68
C THR A 296 20.09 -18.10 -1.70
N PHE A 297 19.04 -18.20 -2.50
CA PHE A 297 18.97 -19.15 -3.62
C PHE A 297 20.08 -18.90 -4.66
N LEU A 298 20.32 -17.66 -5.06
CA LEU A 298 21.38 -17.33 -6.03
C LEU A 298 22.78 -17.68 -5.49
N LYS A 299 23.06 -17.38 -4.22
CA LYS A 299 24.34 -17.69 -3.59
C LYS A 299 24.50 -19.18 -3.27
N ASP A 300 23.55 -19.75 -2.53
CA ASP A 300 23.67 -21.08 -1.93
C ASP A 300 23.13 -22.21 -2.81
N GLN A 301 22.60 -21.96 -4.01
CA GLN A 301 22.22 -23.03 -4.95
C GLN A 301 22.80 -22.80 -6.33
N VAL A 302 22.68 -21.59 -6.86
CA VAL A 302 23.24 -21.26 -8.17
C VAL A 302 24.76 -21.07 -8.07
N GLY A 303 25.29 -20.71 -6.90
CA GLY A 303 26.73 -20.52 -6.69
C GLY A 303 27.23 -19.20 -7.25
N MET A 304 26.35 -18.19 -7.36
CA MET A 304 26.70 -16.89 -7.90
C MET A 304 27.53 -16.07 -6.91
N ASN A 305 28.39 -15.21 -7.46
CA ASN A 305 29.16 -14.27 -6.66
C ASN A 305 28.24 -13.20 -6.04
N ALA A 306 28.73 -12.52 -5.00
CA ALA A 306 27.98 -11.46 -4.31
C ALA A 306 27.57 -10.32 -5.26
N THR A 307 28.45 -9.94 -6.20
CA THR A 307 28.19 -8.91 -7.21
C THR A 307 27.04 -9.31 -8.13
N ASP A 308 27.05 -10.52 -8.67
CA ASP A 308 26.02 -11.00 -9.60
C ASP A 308 24.66 -11.12 -8.91
N THR A 309 24.65 -11.61 -7.66
CA THR A 309 23.45 -11.67 -6.83
C THR A 309 22.83 -10.29 -6.61
N THR A 310 23.67 -9.28 -6.36
CA THR A 310 23.20 -7.90 -6.20
C THR A 310 22.66 -7.35 -7.52
N VAL A 311 23.34 -7.59 -8.64
CA VAL A 311 22.90 -7.13 -9.97
C VAL A 311 21.53 -7.71 -10.32
N ILE A 312 21.33 -9.02 -10.13
CA ILE A 312 20.04 -9.68 -10.41
C ILE A 312 18.93 -9.10 -9.53
N THR A 313 19.17 -8.91 -8.23
CA THR A 313 18.18 -8.31 -7.32
C THR A 313 17.82 -6.88 -7.74
N VAL A 314 18.80 -6.05 -8.10
CA VAL A 314 18.56 -4.68 -8.57
C VAL A 314 17.75 -4.68 -9.87
N VAL A 315 18.10 -5.55 -10.83
CA VAL A 315 17.35 -5.67 -12.08
C VAL A 315 15.92 -6.16 -11.83
N GLY A 316 15.72 -7.08 -10.88
CA GLY A 316 14.40 -7.49 -10.41
C GLY A 316 13.58 -6.31 -9.87
N GLN A 317 14.17 -5.47 -9.01
CA GLN A 317 13.49 -4.27 -8.50
C GLN A 317 13.14 -3.28 -9.61
N ILE A 318 14.01 -3.10 -10.62
CA ILE A 318 13.69 -2.30 -11.82
C ILE A 318 12.51 -2.93 -12.59
N GLY A 319 12.48 -4.26 -12.71
CA GLY A 319 11.35 -5.00 -13.26
C GLY A 319 10.06 -4.67 -12.53
N ALA A 320 10.05 -4.74 -11.20
CA ALA A 320 8.91 -4.36 -10.36
C ALA A 320 8.47 -2.91 -10.59
N LEU A 321 9.41 -1.95 -10.62
CA LEU A 321 9.14 -0.53 -10.90
C LEU A 321 8.38 -0.32 -12.22
N ILE A 322 8.89 -0.94 -13.30
CA ILE A 322 8.30 -0.81 -14.63
C ILE A 322 6.96 -1.55 -14.67
N GLY A 323 6.88 -2.73 -14.06
CA GLY A 323 5.68 -3.54 -13.98
C GLY A 323 4.53 -2.84 -13.28
N GLY A 324 4.78 -2.28 -12.10
CA GLY A 324 3.79 -1.54 -11.32
C GLY A 324 3.24 -0.32 -12.05
N CYS A 325 4.10 0.47 -12.70
CA CYS A 325 3.67 1.62 -13.50
C CYS A 325 2.86 1.19 -14.74
N THR A 326 3.32 0.16 -15.44
CA THR A 326 2.71 -0.33 -16.68
C THR A 326 1.34 -0.95 -16.43
N MET A 327 1.25 -1.86 -15.45
CA MET A 327 -0.02 -2.50 -15.09
C MET A 327 -0.95 -1.53 -14.36
N GLY A 328 -0.42 -0.58 -13.58
CA GLY A 328 -1.19 0.54 -13.05
C GLY A 328 -1.89 1.33 -14.16
N TYR A 329 -1.17 1.69 -15.23
CA TYR A 329 -1.76 2.36 -16.40
C TYR A 329 -2.75 1.47 -17.16
N ILE A 330 -2.40 0.22 -17.44
CA ILE A 330 -3.29 -0.75 -18.12
C ILE A 330 -4.62 -0.89 -17.39
N SER A 331 -4.58 -0.87 -16.06
CA SER A 331 -5.77 -1.03 -15.24
C SER A 331 -6.82 0.07 -15.39
N THR A 332 -6.46 1.25 -15.92
CA THR A 332 -7.42 2.34 -16.18
C THR A 332 -8.39 1.99 -17.31
N PHE A 333 -8.00 1.14 -18.27
CA PHE A 333 -8.84 0.75 -19.42
C PHE A 333 -9.14 -0.75 -19.51
N PHE A 334 -8.37 -1.63 -18.86
CA PHE A 334 -8.71 -3.06 -18.73
C PHE A 334 -9.51 -3.39 -17.45
N GLY A 335 -9.58 -2.44 -16.51
CA GLY A 335 -10.14 -2.66 -15.17
C GLY A 335 -9.07 -3.09 -14.17
N ARG A 336 -9.27 -2.73 -12.91
CA ARG A 336 -8.31 -2.99 -11.82
C ARG A 336 -8.16 -4.49 -11.60
N ARG A 337 -9.29 -5.19 -11.47
CA ARG A 337 -9.32 -6.60 -11.10
C ARG A 337 -8.79 -7.52 -12.21
N LEU A 338 -9.24 -7.30 -13.45
CA LEU A 338 -8.79 -8.09 -14.59
C LEU A 338 -7.27 -7.96 -14.79
N THR A 339 -6.74 -6.74 -14.66
CA THR A 339 -5.29 -6.50 -14.80
C THR A 339 -4.49 -7.24 -13.74
N MET A 340 -4.92 -7.22 -12.47
CA MET A 340 -4.27 -7.98 -11.40
C MET A 340 -4.35 -9.50 -11.64
N MET A 341 -5.47 -10.02 -12.14
CA MET A 341 -5.62 -11.45 -12.48
C MET A 341 -4.72 -11.88 -13.63
N VAL A 342 -4.62 -11.06 -14.68
CA VAL A 342 -3.71 -11.33 -15.82
C VAL A 342 -2.26 -11.40 -15.33
N SER A 343 -1.86 -10.47 -14.46
CA SER A 343 -0.53 -10.49 -13.87
C SER A 343 -0.30 -11.71 -12.97
N CYS A 344 -1.31 -12.22 -12.26
CA CYS A 344 -1.21 -13.49 -11.52
C CYS A 344 -0.97 -14.69 -12.44
N ILE A 345 -1.62 -14.73 -13.61
CA ILE A 345 -1.45 -15.82 -14.60
C ILE A 345 -0.02 -15.80 -15.16
N PHE A 346 0.45 -14.63 -15.59
CA PHE A 346 1.79 -14.51 -16.17
C PHE A 346 2.90 -14.68 -15.13
N GLY A 347 2.75 -14.13 -13.92
CA GLY A 347 3.66 -14.39 -12.81
C GLY A 347 3.72 -15.87 -12.47
N GLY A 348 2.57 -16.54 -12.34
CA GLY A 348 2.50 -17.99 -12.13
C GLY A 348 3.18 -18.81 -13.23
N ALA A 349 3.05 -18.39 -14.49
CA ALA A 349 3.66 -19.06 -15.64
C ALA A 349 5.19 -18.86 -15.72
N LEU A 350 5.73 -17.81 -15.11
CA LEU A 350 7.15 -17.47 -15.13
C LEU A 350 7.97 -18.07 -13.98
N ILE A 351 7.32 -18.63 -12.96
CA ILE A 351 7.98 -19.35 -11.85
C ILE A 351 9.02 -20.38 -12.34
N PRO A 352 8.74 -21.25 -13.34
CA PRO A 352 9.75 -22.20 -13.81
C PRO A 352 10.98 -21.51 -14.41
N ALA A 353 10.80 -20.39 -15.12
CA ALA A 353 11.91 -19.61 -15.66
C ALA A 353 12.69 -18.87 -14.56
N TYR A 354 12.01 -18.43 -13.50
CA TYR A 354 12.61 -17.79 -12.33
C TYR A 354 13.49 -18.77 -11.52
N ILE A 355 13.10 -20.04 -11.46
CA ILE A 355 13.71 -21.04 -10.57
C ILE A 355 14.58 -22.08 -11.26
N LEU A 356 14.35 -22.45 -12.54
CA LEU A 356 15.09 -23.54 -13.19
C LEU A 356 16.29 -23.07 -14.01
N VAL A 357 16.31 -21.80 -14.42
CA VAL A 357 17.41 -21.24 -15.20
C VAL A 357 18.66 -21.11 -14.34
N ARG A 358 19.83 -21.48 -14.88
CA ARG A 358 21.14 -21.45 -14.17
C ARG A 358 22.21 -20.64 -14.90
N THR A 359 21.83 -19.96 -15.98
CA THR A 359 22.70 -19.14 -16.83
C THR A 359 22.40 -17.65 -16.63
N ASP A 360 23.13 -16.77 -17.31
CA ASP A 360 22.93 -15.30 -17.29
C ASP A 360 21.50 -14.86 -17.63
N SER A 361 20.71 -15.74 -18.26
CA SER A 361 19.28 -15.55 -18.51
C SER A 361 18.44 -15.42 -17.23
N LEU A 362 18.99 -15.73 -16.05
CA LEU A 362 18.39 -15.45 -14.73
C LEU A 362 18.10 -13.97 -14.52
N ILE A 363 18.88 -13.07 -15.15
CA ILE A 363 18.63 -11.63 -15.09
C ILE A 363 17.27 -11.30 -15.73
N ALA A 364 17.00 -11.87 -16.90
CA ALA A 364 15.75 -11.66 -17.62
C ALA A 364 14.56 -12.29 -16.91
N SER A 365 14.71 -13.51 -16.38
CA SER A 365 13.63 -14.14 -15.63
C SER A 365 13.32 -13.41 -14.33
N ALA A 366 14.34 -12.91 -13.61
CA ALA A 366 14.14 -12.07 -12.44
C ALA A 366 13.44 -10.74 -12.76
N PHE A 367 13.81 -10.11 -13.88
CA PHE A 367 13.14 -8.91 -14.35
C PHE A 367 11.65 -9.16 -14.61
N PHE A 368 11.31 -10.18 -15.40
CA PHE A 368 9.92 -10.44 -15.79
C PHE A 368 9.07 -10.98 -14.65
N GLU A 369 9.62 -11.84 -13.77
CA GLU A 369 8.89 -12.28 -12.58
C GLU A 369 8.55 -11.08 -11.69
N GLN A 370 9.55 -10.25 -11.38
CA GLN A 370 9.32 -9.07 -10.56
C GLN A 370 8.46 -8.00 -11.27
N PHE A 371 8.48 -7.93 -12.60
CA PHE A 371 7.55 -7.11 -13.37
C PHE A 371 6.09 -7.49 -13.10
N PHE A 372 5.76 -8.79 -13.03
CA PHE A 372 4.39 -9.19 -12.70
C PHE A 372 4.08 -9.09 -11.21
N VAL A 373 5.06 -9.36 -10.32
CA VAL A 373 4.90 -9.10 -8.87
C VAL A 373 4.58 -7.63 -8.62
N GLY A 374 5.41 -6.71 -9.12
CA GLY A 374 5.16 -5.26 -9.04
C GLY A 374 3.91 -4.83 -9.82
N GLY A 375 3.63 -5.49 -10.94
CA GLY A 375 2.46 -5.24 -11.77
C GLY A 375 1.12 -5.51 -11.09
N VAL A 376 1.07 -6.50 -10.19
CA VAL A 376 -0.12 -6.75 -9.37
C VAL A 376 -0.31 -5.67 -8.31
N TRP A 377 0.79 -5.17 -7.74
CA TRP A 377 0.78 -4.05 -6.80
C TRP A 377 0.40 -2.71 -7.43
N GLY A 378 0.64 -2.52 -8.73
CA GLY A 378 0.40 -1.22 -9.39
C GLY A 378 -1.03 -0.66 -9.24
N PRO A 379 -2.07 -1.42 -9.60
CA PRO A 379 -3.48 -1.01 -9.41
C PRO A 379 -3.94 -1.03 -7.95
N MET A 380 -3.12 -1.50 -7.00
CA MET A 380 -3.59 -1.87 -5.68
C MET A 380 -3.96 -0.70 -4.77
N PRO A 381 -3.13 0.36 -4.64
CA PRO A 381 -3.51 1.53 -3.84
C PRO A 381 -4.82 2.15 -4.30
N ILE A 382 -5.02 2.33 -5.61
CA ILE A 382 -6.27 2.87 -6.13
C ILE A 382 -7.45 1.91 -5.93
N HIS A 383 -7.27 0.61 -6.11
CA HIS A 383 -8.34 -0.36 -5.87
C HIS A 383 -8.79 -0.37 -4.39
N LEU A 384 -7.86 -0.19 -3.45
CA LEU A 384 -8.20 -0.02 -2.03
C LEU A 384 -8.96 1.28 -1.79
N LEU A 385 -8.57 2.39 -2.43
CA LEU A 385 -9.23 3.70 -2.29
C LEU A 385 -10.64 3.70 -2.89
N GLU A 386 -10.84 3.05 -4.05
CA GLU A 386 -12.12 2.90 -4.76
C GLU A 386 -13.10 2.03 -3.95
N LEU A 387 -12.61 0.96 -3.32
CA LEU A 387 -13.44 0.09 -2.46
C LEU A 387 -13.70 0.67 -1.07
N SER A 388 -12.83 1.54 -0.58
CA SER A 388 -12.98 2.09 0.77
C SER A 388 -14.04 3.19 0.81
N PRO A 389 -14.97 3.16 1.78
CA PRO A 389 -15.91 4.24 2.02
C PRO A 389 -15.17 5.55 2.21
N ILE A 390 -15.61 6.60 1.51
CA ILE A 390 -15.01 7.94 1.52
C ILE A 390 -14.70 8.44 2.95
N ALA A 391 -15.62 8.17 3.89
CA ALA A 391 -15.52 8.67 5.26
C ALA A 391 -14.39 8.02 6.09
N LEU A 392 -13.99 6.79 5.75
CA LEU A 392 -12.98 5.98 6.46
C LEU A 392 -11.85 5.52 5.53
N ARG A 393 -11.65 6.25 4.44
CA ARG A 393 -10.77 5.82 3.36
C ARG A 393 -9.33 5.64 3.84
N SER A 394 -8.79 6.59 4.60
CA SER A 394 -7.41 6.50 5.10
C SER A 394 -7.25 5.35 6.10
N LEU A 395 -8.23 5.17 6.99
CA LEU A 395 -8.25 4.09 7.96
C LEU A 395 -8.35 2.72 7.28
N MET A 396 -9.28 2.53 6.35
CA MET A 396 -9.45 1.23 5.69
C MET A 396 -8.24 0.86 4.83
N VAL A 397 -7.73 1.78 4.03
CA VAL A 397 -6.52 1.55 3.21
C VAL A 397 -5.33 1.22 4.10
N GLY A 398 -5.05 2.04 5.11
CA GLY A 398 -3.91 1.84 6.02
C GLY A 398 -4.02 0.54 6.82
N LEU A 399 -5.18 0.28 7.43
CA LEU A 399 -5.38 -0.85 8.32
C LEU A 399 -5.38 -2.18 7.58
N THR A 400 -6.05 -2.25 6.42
CA THR A 400 -6.07 -3.48 5.62
C THR A 400 -4.68 -3.84 5.10
N TYR A 401 -3.90 -2.84 4.67
CA TYR A 401 -2.50 -3.02 4.27
C TYR A 401 -1.65 -3.57 5.42
N GLN A 402 -1.74 -2.98 6.62
CA GLN A 402 -0.92 -3.42 7.76
C GLN A 402 -1.35 -4.76 8.36
N LEU A 403 -2.65 -5.07 8.39
CA LEU A 403 -3.12 -6.41 8.78
C LEU A 403 -2.74 -7.46 7.74
N GLY A 404 -2.72 -7.08 6.46
CA GLY A 404 -2.19 -7.91 5.38
C GLY A 404 -0.71 -8.23 5.58
N ASN A 405 0.11 -7.23 5.87
CA ASN A 405 1.53 -7.38 6.23
C ASN A 405 1.70 -8.33 7.42
N LEU A 406 0.90 -8.15 8.47
CA LEU A 406 0.92 -9.03 9.64
C LEU A 406 0.58 -10.48 9.27
N GLY A 407 -0.47 -10.71 8.47
CA GLY A 407 -0.82 -12.03 7.97
C GLY A 407 0.29 -12.68 7.13
N SER A 408 1.03 -11.86 6.37
CA SER A 408 2.16 -12.32 5.55
C SER A 408 3.46 -12.51 6.32
N SER A 409 3.58 -12.02 7.57
CA SER A 409 4.84 -12.09 8.34
C SER A 409 5.38 -13.51 8.52
N ALA A 410 4.51 -14.53 8.48
CA ALA A 410 4.89 -15.93 8.55
C ALA A 410 5.47 -16.50 7.23
N SER A 411 5.42 -15.76 6.11
CA SER A 411 5.82 -16.25 4.78
C SER A 411 7.26 -16.75 4.74
N ALA A 412 8.20 -15.99 5.32
CA ALA A 412 9.59 -16.40 5.37
C ALA A 412 9.80 -17.66 6.25
N THR A 413 9.13 -17.72 7.41
CA THR A 413 9.17 -18.88 8.30
C THR A 413 8.59 -20.13 7.63
N ILE A 414 7.48 -20.00 6.92
CA ILE A 414 6.86 -21.09 6.16
C ILE A 414 7.84 -21.62 5.11
N GLN A 415 8.49 -20.73 4.36
CA GLN A 415 9.49 -21.13 3.37
C GLN A 415 10.69 -21.84 4.02
N SER A 416 11.22 -21.33 5.13
CA SER A 416 12.33 -21.99 5.85
C SER A 416 11.95 -23.40 6.30
N ILE A 417 10.77 -23.58 6.94
CA ILE A 417 10.30 -24.89 7.42
C ILE A 417 10.06 -25.88 6.27
N ILE A 418 9.50 -25.40 5.14
CA ILE A 418 9.33 -26.24 3.95
C ILE A 418 10.71 -26.61 3.36
N GLY A 419 11.67 -25.68 3.37
CA GLY A 419 13.03 -25.89 2.90
C GLY A 419 13.75 -27.02 3.63
N GLU A 420 13.54 -27.16 4.94
CA GLU A 420 14.12 -28.26 5.73
C GLU A 420 13.73 -29.66 5.21
N ARG A 421 12.60 -29.78 4.49
CA ARG A 421 12.15 -31.05 3.88
C ARG A 421 12.88 -31.40 2.58
N PHE A 422 13.65 -30.47 2.01
CA PHE A 422 14.37 -30.66 0.75
C PHE A 422 15.88 -30.40 0.93
N PRO A 423 16.61 -31.24 1.67
CA PRO A 423 18.04 -31.07 1.88
C PRO A 423 18.84 -31.31 0.59
N LEU A 424 19.83 -30.48 0.34
CA LEU A 424 20.85 -30.65 -0.69
C LEU A 424 22.13 -31.21 -0.05
N PRO A 425 23.04 -31.83 -0.86
CA PRO A 425 24.36 -32.23 -0.38
C PRO A 425 25.08 -31.05 0.28
N ALA A 426 25.77 -31.30 1.39
CA ALA A 426 26.53 -30.27 2.10
C ALA A 426 27.53 -29.60 1.15
N GLY A 427 27.67 -28.28 1.25
CA GLY A 427 28.69 -27.55 0.50
C GLY A 427 30.11 -27.97 0.91
N SER A 428 31.12 -27.54 0.14
CA SER A 428 32.55 -27.71 0.46
C SER A 428 32.92 -27.25 1.88
N ASP A 429 32.10 -26.37 2.45
CA ASP A 429 32.33 -25.68 3.71
C ASP A 429 31.60 -26.36 4.89
N GLY A 430 30.94 -27.52 4.65
CA GLY A 430 30.22 -28.29 5.67
C GLY A 430 28.85 -27.74 6.09
N VAL A 431 28.42 -26.61 5.52
CA VAL A 431 27.13 -25.96 5.82
C VAL A 431 25.98 -26.74 5.16
N LYS A 432 24.89 -26.98 5.90
CA LYS A 432 23.65 -27.59 5.39
C LYS A 432 23.00 -26.67 4.36
N ARG A 433 22.71 -27.20 3.17
CA ARG A 433 22.03 -26.49 2.08
C ARG A 433 20.64 -27.09 1.86
N PHE A 434 19.68 -26.28 1.46
CA PHE A 434 18.30 -26.70 1.15
C PHE A 434 17.91 -26.23 -0.24
N ASP A 435 16.98 -26.93 -0.89
CA ASP A 435 16.43 -26.59 -2.21
C ASP A 435 15.35 -25.49 -2.12
N TYR A 436 15.78 -24.29 -1.71
CA TYR A 436 15.01 -23.04 -1.80
C TYR A 436 14.38 -22.78 -3.17
N GLY A 437 14.96 -23.25 -4.28
CA GLY A 437 14.33 -23.10 -5.59
C GLY A 437 12.95 -23.76 -5.62
N LYS A 438 12.87 -25.03 -5.21
CA LYS A 438 11.58 -25.73 -5.09
C LYS A 438 10.63 -25.09 -4.09
N VAL A 439 11.15 -24.63 -2.96
CA VAL A 439 10.35 -23.97 -1.91
C VAL A 439 9.68 -22.71 -2.45
N ILE A 440 10.47 -21.83 -3.08
CA ILE A 440 9.98 -20.58 -3.69
C ILE A 440 8.94 -20.92 -4.74
N ALA A 441 9.19 -21.90 -5.61
CA ALA A 441 8.25 -22.31 -6.65
C ALA A 441 6.90 -22.79 -6.08
N ILE A 442 6.92 -23.67 -5.07
CA ILE A 442 5.69 -24.19 -4.44
C ILE A 442 4.93 -23.07 -3.73
N PHE A 443 5.65 -22.24 -2.96
CA PHE A 443 5.05 -21.16 -2.18
C PHE A 443 4.44 -20.10 -3.10
N MET A 444 5.20 -19.62 -4.09
CA MET A 444 4.70 -18.64 -5.06
C MET A 444 3.54 -19.19 -5.88
N GLY A 445 3.60 -20.46 -6.33
CA GLY A 445 2.49 -21.08 -7.04
C GLY A 445 1.20 -21.12 -6.22
N ALA A 446 1.31 -21.43 -4.93
CA ALA A 446 0.17 -21.40 -4.01
C ALA A 446 -0.37 -19.98 -3.78
N VAL A 447 0.53 -19.00 -3.60
CA VAL A 447 0.15 -17.59 -3.41
C VAL A 447 -0.51 -17.01 -4.66
N TRP A 448 0.01 -17.27 -5.85
CA TRP A 448 -0.59 -16.84 -7.11
C TRP A 448 -1.99 -17.43 -7.31
N ALA A 449 -2.18 -18.71 -7.01
CA ALA A 449 -3.50 -19.34 -7.06
C ALA A 449 -4.47 -18.76 -6.02
N PHE A 450 -3.99 -18.51 -4.81
CA PHE A 450 -4.74 -17.85 -3.74
C PHE A 450 -5.20 -16.45 -4.16
N MET A 451 -4.29 -15.62 -4.67
CA MET A 451 -4.61 -14.28 -5.15
C MET A 451 -5.59 -14.32 -6.32
N MET A 452 -5.37 -15.22 -7.28
CA MET A 452 -6.27 -15.40 -8.42
C MET A 452 -7.69 -15.77 -7.96
N PHE A 453 -7.82 -16.64 -6.96
CA PHE A 453 -9.11 -17.01 -6.38
C PHE A 453 -9.80 -15.79 -5.76
N PHE A 454 -9.13 -15.08 -4.83
CA PHE A 454 -9.75 -13.93 -4.16
C PHE A 454 -10.03 -12.78 -5.12
N LEU A 455 -9.14 -12.48 -6.06
CA LEU A 455 -9.39 -11.49 -7.12
C LEU A 455 -10.58 -11.88 -7.99
N PHE A 456 -10.71 -13.16 -8.38
CA PHE A 456 -11.85 -13.61 -9.18
C PHE A 456 -13.19 -13.43 -8.47
N TRP A 457 -13.23 -13.56 -7.14
CA TRP A 457 -14.44 -13.38 -6.32
C TRP A 457 -14.59 -11.98 -5.72
N GLY A 458 -13.57 -11.12 -5.81
CA GLY A 458 -13.47 -9.83 -5.15
C GLY A 458 -14.19 -8.66 -5.82
N PRO A 459 -14.82 -7.74 -5.08
CA PRO A 459 -15.58 -6.64 -5.67
C PRO A 459 -14.69 -5.75 -6.54
N GLU A 460 -15.32 -5.10 -7.52
CA GLU A 460 -14.71 -4.03 -8.30
C GLU A 460 -15.77 -2.97 -8.52
N MET A 461 -15.35 -1.71 -8.51
CA MET A 461 -16.20 -0.56 -8.83
C MET A 461 -16.83 -0.77 -10.22
N SER A 462 -18.15 -0.65 -10.29
CA SER A 462 -18.88 -0.81 -11.55
C SER A 462 -18.61 0.35 -12.51
N GLN A 463 -18.86 0.15 -13.81
CA GLN A 463 -18.65 1.23 -14.80
C GLN A 463 -19.45 2.49 -14.48
N GLU A 464 -20.71 2.34 -14.05
CA GLU A 464 -21.56 3.48 -13.69
C GLU A 464 -20.97 4.28 -12.53
N GLU A 465 -20.47 3.61 -11.49
CA GLU A 465 -19.85 4.29 -10.35
C GLU A 465 -18.53 4.99 -10.76
N ARG A 466 -17.76 4.38 -11.68
CA ARG A 466 -16.54 4.99 -12.24
C ARG A 466 -16.87 6.27 -13.03
N ASP A 467 -17.91 6.22 -13.86
CA ASP A 467 -18.35 7.36 -14.66
C ASP A 467 -18.88 8.48 -13.74
N GLU A 468 -19.66 8.13 -12.71
CA GLU A 468 -20.13 9.09 -11.68
C GLU A 468 -18.96 9.75 -10.93
N GLU A 469 -17.93 8.98 -10.54
CA GLU A 469 -16.76 9.54 -9.85
C GLU A 469 -15.90 10.41 -10.79
N ALA A 470 -15.76 10.02 -12.06
CA ALA A 470 -15.07 10.81 -13.07
C ALA A 470 -15.79 12.15 -13.32
N GLU A 471 -17.12 12.13 -13.47
CA GLU A 471 -17.94 13.34 -13.60
C GLU A 471 -17.87 14.23 -12.36
N ALA A 472 -17.91 13.63 -11.16
CA ALA A 472 -17.78 14.38 -9.91
C ALA A 472 -16.41 15.07 -9.79
N SER A 473 -15.33 14.38 -10.19
CA SER A 473 -13.97 14.95 -10.22
C SER A 473 -13.86 16.10 -11.22
N LEU A 474 -14.40 15.94 -12.43
CA LEU A 474 -14.40 16.98 -13.46
C LEU A 474 -15.21 18.20 -13.03
N ARG A 475 -16.40 17.98 -12.45
CA ARG A 475 -17.25 19.06 -11.92
C ARG A 475 -16.56 19.82 -10.80
N LEU A 476 -15.85 19.12 -9.91
CA LEU A 476 -15.06 19.76 -8.86
C LEU A 476 -13.98 20.69 -9.45
N GLU A 477 -13.27 20.23 -10.48
CA GLU A 477 -12.25 21.04 -11.16
C GLU A 477 -12.85 22.24 -11.89
N GLN A 478 -13.99 22.07 -12.58
CA GLN A 478 -14.71 23.16 -13.25
C GLN A 478 -15.15 24.25 -12.26
N LEU A 479 -15.80 23.87 -11.16
CA LEU A 479 -16.24 24.82 -10.13
C LEU A 479 -15.05 25.59 -9.52
N ARG A 480 -13.89 24.94 -9.37
CA ARG A 480 -12.66 25.62 -8.92
C ARG A 480 -12.11 26.58 -9.96
N ALA A 481 -12.15 26.22 -11.24
CA ALA A 481 -11.72 27.09 -12.33
C ALA A 481 -12.64 28.34 -12.44
N GLU A 482 -13.92 28.18 -12.11
CA GLU A 482 -14.91 29.26 -12.00
C GLU A 482 -14.73 30.13 -10.73
N GLY A 483 -13.82 29.76 -9.82
CA GLY A 483 -13.52 30.51 -8.60
C GLY A 483 -14.42 30.19 -7.41
N VAL A 484 -15.25 29.15 -7.49
CA VAL A 484 -16.10 28.70 -6.37
C VAL A 484 -15.22 28.12 -5.27
N SER A 485 -15.48 28.53 -4.02
CA SER A 485 -14.69 28.05 -2.88
C SER A 485 -15.01 26.58 -2.55
N LEU A 486 -14.01 25.80 -2.14
CA LEU A 486 -14.19 24.39 -1.75
C LEU A 486 -15.22 24.22 -0.60
N ALA A 487 -15.31 25.21 0.27
CA ALA A 487 -16.29 25.23 1.36
C ALA A 487 -17.73 25.38 0.85
N GLU A 488 -17.93 26.17 -0.20
CA GLU A 488 -19.23 26.35 -0.85
C GLU A 488 -19.64 25.09 -1.61
N ILE A 489 -18.71 24.46 -2.32
CA ILE A 489 -18.95 23.18 -3.01
C ILE A 489 -19.42 22.11 -2.02
N GLY A 490 -18.76 21.98 -0.85
CA GLY A 490 -19.17 21.03 0.18
C GLY A 490 -20.56 21.33 0.78
N ARG A 491 -20.92 22.60 0.92
CA ARG A 491 -22.28 23.00 1.37
C ARG A 491 -23.34 22.66 0.33
N GLN A 492 -23.05 22.87 -0.96
CA GLN A 492 -23.95 22.51 -2.06
C GLN A 492 -24.18 21.00 -2.12
N GLN A 493 -23.14 20.19 -1.91
CA GLN A 493 -23.28 18.72 -1.83
C GLN A 493 -24.19 18.30 -0.69
N PHE A 494 -24.04 18.89 0.50
CA PHE A 494 -24.93 18.63 1.63
C PHE A 494 -26.40 18.98 1.31
N GLN A 495 -26.64 20.13 0.67
CA GLN A 495 -27.99 20.53 0.26
C GLN A 495 -28.59 19.55 -0.76
N GLY A 496 -27.80 19.14 -1.77
CA GLY A 496 -28.21 18.14 -2.75
C GLY A 496 -28.57 16.79 -2.13
N HIS A 497 -27.79 16.30 -1.16
CA HIS A 497 -28.12 15.08 -0.42
C HIS A 497 -29.42 15.23 0.39
N LYS A 498 -29.64 16.37 1.04
CA LYS A 498 -30.85 16.65 1.82
C LYS A 498 -32.11 16.73 0.95
N ASP A 499 -32.00 17.30 -0.24
CA ASP A 499 -33.12 17.38 -1.18
C ASP A 499 -33.39 16.03 -1.86
N GLY A 500 -32.34 15.24 -2.13
CA GLY A 500 -32.46 13.86 -2.60
C GLY A 500 -33.16 12.93 -1.60
N GLU A 501 -32.77 12.96 -0.32
CA GLU A 501 -33.42 12.18 0.74
C GLU A 501 -34.92 12.51 0.87
N LYS A 502 -35.30 13.79 0.71
CA LYS A 502 -36.71 14.19 0.73
C LYS A 502 -37.51 13.65 -0.46
N VAL A 503 -36.90 13.61 -1.64
CA VAL A 503 -37.53 13.06 -2.86
C VAL A 503 -37.68 11.54 -2.74
N GLU A 504 -36.70 10.85 -2.17
CA GLU A 504 -36.75 9.40 -1.95
C GLU A 504 -37.81 9.01 -0.90
N ILE A 505 -37.94 9.78 0.19
CA ILE A 505 -39.01 9.61 1.19
C ILE A 505 -40.39 9.90 0.57
N ALA A 506 -40.51 10.94 -0.26
CA ALA A 506 -41.76 11.26 -0.97
C ALA A 506 -42.16 10.20 -2.00
N HIS A 507 -41.21 9.49 -2.62
CA HIS A 507 -41.52 8.35 -3.49
C HIS A 507 -41.98 7.13 -2.70
N ILE A 508 -41.38 6.86 -1.53
CA ILE A 508 -41.81 5.77 -0.65
C ILE A 508 -43.21 6.03 -0.07
N GLU A 509 -43.57 7.29 0.21
CA GLU A 509 -44.92 7.65 0.69
C GLU A 509 -46.00 7.63 -0.39
N ASN A 510 -45.65 7.69 -1.68
CA ASN A 510 -46.60 7.61 -2.79
C ASN A 510 -46.78 6.19 -3.35
N ASP A 511 -45.92 5.24 -2.95
CA ASP A 511 -45.99 3.82 -3.32
C ASP A 511 -46.59 2.93 -2.20
N VAL A 512 -47.19 3.55 -1.16
CA VAL A 512 -48.06 2.92 -0.14
C VAL A 512 -49.49 3.38 -0.37
#